data_AF-A0A1M7DIP2-F1
#
_entry.id   AF-A0A1M7DIP2-F1
#
_cell.length_a   1.000
_cell.length_b   1.000
_cell.length_c   1.000
_cell.angle_alpha   90.00
_cell.angle_beta   90.00
_cell.angle_gamma   90.00
#
_symmetry.space_group_name_H-M   'P 1'
#
loop_
_entity.id
_entity.type
_entity.pdbx_description
1 polymer ?
#
loop_
_entity_poly.entity_id
_entity_poly.type
_entity_poly.pdbx_seq_one_letter_code
_entity_poly.pdbx_strand_id
1 'polypeptide(L)'
;MEIKLEQNSLPQDGQYVQFQIAIEEIRGKWRKGYYVADQEALYELDTKRVFDLWVDVVRWIHIDEKPLVNWRNLSQEELEKMDELREQYSKDKTN
;
A
#
# COMPACT_ATOMS: atom_id res chain seq x y z
N MET A 1 -3.67 -16.24 -5.27
CA MET A 1 -3.14 -16.54 -3.92
C MET A 1 -3.66 -15.42 -3.03
N GLU A 2 -4.73 -15.65 -2.26
CA GLU A 2 -5.25 -14.65 -1.32
C GLU A 2 -4.29 -14.55 -0.14
N ILE A 3 -3.62 -13.42 0.00
CA ILE A 3 -2.84 -13.12 1.20
C ILE A 3 -3.85 -12.62 2.24
N LYS A 4 -4.42 -13.54 3.02
CA LYS A 4 -5.19 -13.16 4.20
C LYS A 4 -4.19 -12.70 5.28
N LEU A 5 -4.15 -11.40 5.54
CA LEU A 5 -3.48 -10.84 6.70
C LEU A 5 -4.08 -11.51 7.94
N GLU A 6 -3.31 -12.35 8.63
CA GLU A 6 -3.79 -12.93 9.89
C GLU A 6 -4.02 -11.78 10.88
N GLN A 7 -5.10 -11.82 11.63
CA GLN A 7 -5.48 -10.75 12.58
C GLN A 7 -4.42 -10.52 13.68
N ASN A 8 -3.54 -11.50 13.92
CA ASN A 8 -2.38 -11.40 14.81
C ASN A 8 -1.13 -10.77 14.15
N SER A 9 -1.22 -10.46 12.86
CA SER A 9 -0.21 -9.82 12.02
C SER A 9 -0.62 -8.40 11.63
N LEU A 10 -1.40 -7.73 12.49
CA LEU A 10 -1.68 -6.31 12.37
C LEU A 10 -0.69 -5.50 13.23
N PRO A 11 -0.35 -4.26 12.83
CA PRO A 11 0.48 -3.40 13.66
C PRO A 11 -0.22 -3.11 15.00
N GLN A 12 0.53 -2.74 16.02
CA GLN A 12 -0.05 -2.19 17.24
C GLN A 12 -0.72 -0.84 16.96
N ASP A 13 -1.75 -0.50 17.73
CA ASP A 13 -2.40 0.80 17.61
C ASP A 13 -1.38 1.94 17.82
N GLY A 14 -1.39 2.93 16.92
CA GLY A 14 -0.43 4.03 16.89
C GLY A 14 0.97 3.66 16.38
N GLN A 15 1.22 2.41 15.98
CA GLN A 15 2.53 1.98 15.52
C GLN A 15 2.89 2.62 14.17
N TYR A 16 4.11 3.16 14.09
CA TYR A 16 4.69 3.62 12.84
C TYR A 16 5.15 2.44 11.98
N VAL A 17 4.70 2.42 10.73
CA VAL A 17 4.98 1.35 9.78
C VAL A 17 5.35 1.90 8.41
N GLN A 18 6.03 1.07 7.64
CA GLN A 18 6.09 1.22 6.19
C GLN A 18 5.04 0.30 5.57
N PHE A 19 4.34 0.76 4.55
CA PHE A 19 3.30 -0.02 3.90
C PHE A 19 3.28 0.19 2.39
N GLN A 20 2.72 -0.78 1.67
CA GLN A 20 2.46 -0.68 0.25
C GLN A 20 0.97 -0.78 -0.03
N ILE A 21 0.53 -0.03 -1.03
CA ILE A 21 -0.84 -0.07 -1.53
C ILE A 21 -0.91 -0.85 -2.84
N ALA A 22 -2.05 -1.47 -3.11
CA ALA A 22 -2.25 -2.35 -4.26
C ALA A 22 -1.82 -1.72 -5.60
N ILE A 23 -2.21 -0.46 -5.83
CA ILE A 23 -1.93 0.25 -7.09
C ILE A 23 -0.44 0.61 -7.29
N GLU A 24 0.34 0.65 -6.22
CA GLU A 24 1.77 0.99 -6.28
C GLU A 24 2.68 -0.19 -5.94
N GLU A 25 2.09 -1.35 -5.64
CA GLU A 25 2.80 -2.57 -5.31
C GLU A 25 3.82 -2.85 -6.40
N ILE A 26 3.38 -3.02 -7.64
CA ILE A 26 4.20 -3.33 -8.81
C ILE A 26 5.38 -2.39 -9.06
N ARG A 27 5.35 -1.15 -8.55
CA ARG A 27 6.44 -0.16 -8.66
C ARG A 27 7.45 -0.27 -7.53
N GLY A 28 7.25 -1.19 -6.59
CA GLY A 28 8.07 -1.34 -5.40
C GLY A 28 8.04 -0.15 -4.45
N LYS A 29 7.02 0.72 -4.55
CA LYS A 29 6.96 1.95 -3.76
C LYS A 29 6.41 1.66 -2.37
N TRP A 30 7.12 2.14 -1.35
CA TRP A 30 6.71 2.06 0.05
C TRP A 30 6.34 3.45 0.55
N ARG A 31 5.27 3.50 1.34
CA ARG A 31 4.78 4.69 2.03
C ARG A 31 5.05 4.54 3.53
N LYS A 32 5.04 5.67 4.24
CA LYS A 32 5.24 5.71 5.69
C LYS A 32 3.99 6.26 6.36
N GLY A 33 3.56 5.60 7.41
CA GLY A 33 2.34 5.97 8.11
C GLY A 33 2.30 5.43 9.53
N TYR A 34 1.20 5.72 10.20
CA TYR A 34 0.85 5.10 11.47
C TYR A 34 -0.48 4.36 11.34
N TYR A 35 -0.58 3.23 12.03
CA TYR A 35 -1.78 2.42 12.08
C TYR A 35 -2.73 2.92 13.17
N VAL A 36 -4.03 2.89 12.88
CA VAL A 36 -5.10 3.18 13.86
C VAL A 36 -6.03 1.98 13.90
N ALA A 37 -6.06 1.28 15.02
CA ALA A 37 -6.79 0.02 15.17
C ALA A 37 -8.31 0.22 15.08
N ASP A 38 -8.86 1.27 15.71
CA ASP A 38 -10.29 1.56 15.74
C ASP A 38 -10.90 1.77 14.34
N GLN A 39 -10.07 2.19 13.38
CA GLN A 39 -10.49 2.47 12.00
C GLN A 39 -9.95 1.43 11.02
N GLU A 40 -9.15 0.47 11.50
CA GLU A 40 -8.40 -0.48 10.68
C GLU A 40 -7.75 0.18 9.46
N ALA A 41 -7.10 1.33 9.68
CA ALA A 41 -6.62 2.21 8.63
C ALA A 41 -5.19 2.70 8.87
N LEU A 42 -4.49 2.98 7.77
CA LEU A 42 -3.14 3.56 7.76
C LEU A 42 -3.17 5.01 7.31
N TYR A 43 -2.59 5.88 8.13
CA TYR A 43 -2.48 7.32 7.88
C TYR A 43 -1.09 7.65 7.37
N GLU A 44 -1.00 8.11 6.13
CA GLU A 44 0.28 8.49 5.53
C GLU A 44 0.80 9.81 6.11
N LEU A 45 2.07 9.82 6.51
CA LEU A 45 2.73 10.98 7.14
C LEU A 45 2.85 12.18 6.19
N ASP A 46 3.19 11.92 4.92
CA ASP A 46 3.55 12.98 3.97
C ASP A 46 2.33 13.69 3.37
N THR A 47 1.31 12.92 2.97
CA THR A 47 0.16 13.46 2.22
C THR A 47 -1.13 13.50 3.03
N LYS A 48 -1.13 13.01 4.28
CA LYS A 48 -2.31 12.88 5.15
C LYS A 48 -3.46 12.07 4.52
N ARG A 49 -3.14 11.22 3.55
CA ARG A 49 -4.09 10.26 2.98
C ARG A 49 -4.34 9.13 3.97
N VAL A 50 -5.55 8.62 3.96
CA VAL A 50 -5.98 7.47 4.74
C VAL A 50 -6.18 6.31 3.78
N PHE A 51 -5.66 5.15 4.16
CA PHE A 51 -5.75 3.92 3.40
C PHE A 51 -6.39 2.85 4.26
N ASP A 52 -7.42 2.20 3.72
CA ASP A 52 -8.07 1.08 4.38
C ASP A 52 -7.14 -0.13 4.35
N LEU A 53 -6.94 -0.79 5.50
CA LEU A 53 -5.97 -1.87 5.62
C LEU A 53 -6.38 -3.12 4.82
N TRP A 54 -7.68 -3.36 4.65
CA TRP A 54 -8.21 -4.54 4.00
C TRP A 54 -8.42 -4.34 2.49
N VAL A 55 -8.60 -3.09 2.06
CA VAL A 55 -8.89 -2.77 0.65
C VAL A 55 -7.68 -2.22 -0.08
N ASP A 56 -6.98 -1.25 0.52
CA ASP A 56 -5.91 -0.53 -0.18
C ASP A 56 -4.54 -1.15 0.05
N VAL A 57 -4.30 -1.68 1.25
CA VAL A 57 -2.97 -2.07 1.72
C VAL A 57 -2.71 -3.56 1.46
N VAL A 58 -1.58 -3.86 0.82
CA VAL A 58 -1.22 -5.24 0.46
C VAL A 58 -0.17 -5.86 1.39
N ARG A 59 0.67 -5.01 2.01
CA ARG A 59 1.66 -5.43 3.01
C ARG A 59 2.18 -4.25 3.80
N TRP A 60 2.69 -4.55 4.97
CA TRP A 60 3.33 -3.58 5.86
C TRP A 60 4.52 -4.23 6.58
N ILE A 61 5.44 -3.40 7.07
CA ILE A 61 6.61 -3.78 7.89
C ILE A 61 6.87 -2.69 8.95
N HIS A 62 7.66 -2.98 9.98
CA HIS A 62 8.08 -1.98 10.96
C HIS A 62 8.84 -0.83 10.29
N ILE A 63 8.78 0.37 10.85
CA ILE A 63 9.43 1.57 10.28
C ILE A 63 10.96 1.42 10.13
N ASP A 64 11.57 0.58 10.97
CA ASP A 64 13.01 0.31 10.98
C ASP A 64 13.41 -0.89 10.10
N GLU A 65 12.44 -1.65 9.60
CA GLU A 65 12.71 -2.79 8.73
C GLU A 65 13.02 -2.34 7.30
N LYS A 66 13.95 -3.03 6.65
CA LYS A 66 14.23 -2.79 5.23
C LYS A 66 13.28 -3.63 4.38
N PRO A 67 12.54 -3.03 3.43
CA PRO A 67 11.76 -3.80 2.50
C PRO A 67 12.64 -4.81 1.75
N LEU A 68 12.19 -6.06 1.65
CA LEU A 68 12.83 -7.03 0.76
C LEU A 68 12.58 -6.59 -0.68
N VAL A 69 13.62 -6.07 -1.32
CA VAL A 69 13.56 -5.58 -2.71
C VAL A 69 13.77 -6.76 -3.66
N ASN A 70 12.82 -7.70 -3.72
CA ASN A 70 12.77 -8.72 -4.78
C ASN A 70 11.75 -8.32 -5.85
N TRP A 71 11.94 -7.14 -6.42
CA TRP A 71 11.11 -6.64 -7.51
C TRP A 71 11.78 -7.03 -8.81
N ARG A 72 11.08 -7.84 -9.62
CA ARG A 72 11.44 -7.94 -11.03
C ARG A 72 11.19 -6.56 -11.64
N ASN A 73 12.18 -6.01 -12.33
CA ASN A 73 11.97 -4.81 -13.13
C ASN A 73 10.87 -5.08 -14.14
N LEU A 74 9.78 -4.32 -14.06
CA LEU A 74 8.74 -4.32 -15.08
C LEU A 74 9.35 -3.83 -16.39
N SER A 75 8.92 -4.45 -17.48
CA SER A 75 9.18 -3.93 -18.80
C SER A 75 8.47 -2.59 -18.99
N GLN A 76 8.96 -1.77 -19.92
CA GLN A 76 8.37 -0.48 -20.22
C GLN A 76 6.90 -0.59 -20.66
N GLU A 77 6.56 -1.66 -21.37
CA GLU A 77 5.18 -1.95 -21.80
C GLU A 77 4.23 -2.24 -20.62
N GLU A 78 4.72 -2.90 -19.57
CA GLU A 78 3.94 -3.15 -18.35
C GLU A 78 3.74 -1.87 -17.53
N LEU A 79 4.72 -0.97 -17.52
CA LEU A 79 4.61 0.33 -16.87
C LEU A 79 3.57 1.23 -17.56
N GLU A 80 3.52 1.22 -18.89
CA GLU A 80 2.57 1.99 -19.69
C GLU A 80 1.12 1.52 -19.45
N LYS A 81 0.88 0.20 -19.49
CA LYS A 81 -0.45 -0.38 -19.18
C LYS A 81 -0.95 -0.04 -17.77
N MET A 82 -0.03 0.07 -16.81
CA MET A 82 -0.36 0.45 -15.44
C MET A 82 -0.78 1.92 -15.31
N ASP A 83 -0.14 2.82 -16.04
CA ASP A 83 -0.52 4.24 -16.05
C ASP A 83 -1.89 4.45 -16.72
N GLU A 84 -2.18 3.71 -17.79
CA GLU A 84 -3.50 3.70 -18.43
C GLU A 84 -4.61 3.25 -17.46
N LEU A 85 -4.39 2.13 -16.75
CA LEU A 85 -5.32 1.64 -15.73
C LEU A 85 -5.53 2.66 -14.61
N ARG A 86 -4.47 3.35 -14.18
CA ARG A 86 -4.55 4.38 -13.14
C ARG A 86 -5.40 5.57 -13.59
N GLU A 87 -5.24 6.02 -14.83
CA GLU A 87 -6.07 7.10 -15.37
C GLU A 87 -7.54 6.70 -15.46
N GLN A 88 -7.81 5.45 -15.85
CA GLN A 88 -9.17 4.93 -15.93
C GLN A 88 -9.84 4.86 -14.55
N TYR A 89 -9.15 4.31 -13.55
CA TYR A 89 -9.65 4.28 -12.17
C TYR A 89 -9.83 5.68 -11.55
N SER A 90 -9.00 6.66 -11.94
CA SER A 90 -9.16 8.03 -11.47
C SER A 90 -10.38 8.71 -12.11
N LYS A 91 -10.72 8.39 -13.35
CA LYS A 91 -11.91 8.91 -14.03
C LYS A 91 -13.19 8.34 -13.43
N ASP A 92 -13.20 7.06 -13.09
CA ASP A 92 -14.38 6.39 -12.52
C ASP A 92 -14.73 6.87 -11.10
N LYS A 93 -13.77 7.40 -10.34
CA LYS A 93 -14.02 8.01 -9.02
C LYS A 93 -14.54 9.46 -9.06
N THR A 94 -14.63 10.07 -10.25
CA THR A 94 -15.04 11.48 -10.41
C THR A 94 -16.44 11.65 -11.02
N ASN A 95 -17.17 10.54 -11.24
CA ASN A 95 -18.60 10.51 -11.60
C ASN A 95 -19.43 9.92 -10.45
#